data_AF-A0A2E8WSL1-F1
#
_entry.id   AF-A0A2E8WSL1-F1
#
_cell.length_a   1.000
_cell.length_b   1.000
_cell.length_c   1.000
_cell.angle_alpha   90.00
_cell.angle_beta   90.00
_cell.angle_gamma   90.00
#
_symmetry.space_group_name_H-M   'P 1'
#
loop_
_entity.id
_entity.type
_entity.pdbx_description
1 polymer ?
#
loop_
_entity_poly.entity_id
_entity_poly.type
_entity_poly.pdbx_seq_one_letter_code
_entity_poly.pdbx_strand_id
1 'polypeptide(L)'
;MVGLHQQTLRNYERWNLVVPFRSPGGTRYYSVIDIEKIEKIKDWIDKFGINRAGIEIITDLLKQINELEQKNKYLESELIRYKSRGSLKELPPMKRRNL
;
A
#
# COMPACT_ATOMS: atom_id res chain seq x y z
N MET A 1 12.09 -13.44 14.90
CA MET A 1 10.64 -13.54 15.20
C MET A 1 10.25 -12.27 15.93
N VAL A 2 9.19 -11.56 15.52
CA VAL A 2 8.93 -10.12 15.79
C VAL A 2 8.80 -9.70 17.28
N GLY A 3 9.01 -10.61 18.24
CA GLY A 3 8.98 -10.29 19.68
C GLY A 3 7.65 -9.73 20.18
N LEU A 4 6.60 -9.79 19.37
CA LEU A 4 5.28 -9.25 19.68
C LEU A 4 4.49 -10.22 20.53
N HIS A 5 3.79 -9.67 21.53
CA HIS A 5 2.86 -10.43 22.34
C HIS A 5 1.66 -10.90 21.50
N GLN A 6 1.19 -12.13 21.73
CA GLN A 6 0.11 -12.74 20.93
C GLN A 6 -1.19 -11.93 20.95
N GLN A 7 -1.49 -11.22 22.06
CA GLN A 7 -2.69 -10.38 22.15
C GLN A 7 -2.60 -9.16 21.23
N THR A 8 -1.42 -8.58 21.05
CA THR A 8 -1.20 -7.46 20.14
C THR A 8 -1.44 -7.88 18.69
N LEU A 9 -0.94 -9.07 18.33
CA LEU A 9 -1.17 -9.64 17.00
C LEU A 9 -2.66 -9.91 16.75
N ARG A 10 -3.39 -10.43 17.74
CA ARG A 10 -4.84 -10.58 17.68
C ARG A 10 -5.57 -9.24 17.51
N ASN A 11 -5.06 -8.14 18.06
CA ASN A 11 -5.65 -6.83 17.85
C ASN A 11 -5.45 -6.36 16.41
N TYR A 12 -4.25 -6.56 15.83
CA TYR A 12 -4.00 -6.24 14.42
C TYR A 12 -4.88 -7.06 13.48
N GLU A 13 -5.11 -8.35 13.78
CA GLU A 13 -6.09 -9.18 13.07
C GLU A 13 -7.51 -8.63 13.17
N ARG A 14 -7.97 -8.26 14.38
CA ARG A 14 -9.32 -7.72 14.61
C ARG A 14 -9.57 -6.38 13.91
N TRP A 15 -8.53 -5.56 13.78
CA TRP A 15 -8.57 -4.30 13.05
C TRP A 15 -8.37 -4.49 11.55
N ASN A 16 -8.32 -5.74 11.07
CA ASN A 16 -8.12 -6.11 9.68
C ASN A 16 -6.83 -5.53 9.07
N LEU A 17 -5.85 -5.19 9.93
CA LEU A 17 -4.57 -4.68 9.50
C LEU A 17 -3.68 -5.81 8.98
N VAL A 18 -3.85 -7.02 9.50
CA VAL A 18 -3.11 -8.21 9.06
C VAL A 18 -4.09 -9.37 8.97
N VAL A 19 -4.05 -10.12 7.88
CA VAL A 19 -4.96 -11.25 7.65
C VAL A 19 -4.12 -12.52 7.53
N PRO A 20 -3.98 -13.32 8.60
CA PRO A 20 -3.23 -14.57 8.52
C PRO A 20 -3.97 -15.60 7.69
N PHE A 21 -3.20 -16.47 7.03
CA PHE A 21 -3.73 -17.75 6.60
C PHE A 21 -4.02 -18.63 7.82
N ARG A 22 -5.16 -19.33 7.82
CA ARG A 22 -5.48 -20.30 8.87
C ARG A 22 -5.50 -21.71 8.30
N SER A 23 -4.76 -22.62 8.94
CA SER A 23 -4.85 -24.05 8.60
C SER A 23 -6.20 -24.63 9.05
N PRO A 24 -6.57 -25.84 8.58
CA PRO A 24 -7.78 -26.53 9.04
C PRO A 24 -7.86 -26.71 10.56
N GLY A 25 -6.70 -26.83 11.24
CA GLY A 25 -6.61 -26.90 12.71
C GLY A 25 -6.65 -25.55 13.43
N GLY A 26 -6.83 -24.43 12.71
CA GLY A 26 -6.92 -23.09 13.29
C GLY A 26 -5.59 -22.39 13.58
N THR A 27 -4.45 -23.01 13.21
CA THR A 27 -3.12 -22.39 13.36
C THR A 27 -2.97 -21.23 12.38
N ARG A 28 -2.48 -20.09 12.89
CA ARG A 28 -2.22 -18.89 12.09
C ARG A 28 -0.83 -18.97 11.45
N TYR A 29 -0.79 -18.74 10.14
CA TYR A 29 0.43 -18.60 9.37
C TYR A 29 0.48 -17.19 8.78
N TYR A 30 1.65 -16.59 8.91
CA TYR A 30 1.95 -15.26 8.41
C TYR A 30 2.98 -15.40 7.29
N SER A 31 2.70 -14.75 6.15
CA SER A 31 3.67 -14.61 5.09
C SER A 31 4.77 -13.62 5.47
N VAL A 32 5.86 -13.57 4.70
CA VAL A 32 6.93 -12.57 4.89
C VAL A 32 6.37 -11.15 4.80
N ILE A 33 5.43 -10.91 3.87
CA ILE A 33 4.77 -9.61 3.69
C ILE A 33 3.95 -9.24 4.93
N ASP A 34 3.27 -10.21 5.55
CA ASP A 34 2.54 -9.97 6.79
C ASP A 34 3.50 -9.59 7.93
N ILE A 35 4.66 -10.25 8.02
CA ILE A 35 5.68 -9.95 9.02
C ILE A 35 6.20 -8.51 8.87
N GLU A 36 6.55 -8.09 7.66
CA GLU A 36 6.98 -6.71 7.38
C GLU A 36 5.90 -5.68 7.73
N LYS A 37 4.63 -6.01 7.43
CA LYS A 37 3.50 -5.14 7.77
C LYS A 37 3.32 -5.01 9.28
N ILE A 38 3.44 -6.12 10.01
CA ILE A 38 3.38 -6.16 11.47
C ILE A 38 4.50 -5.28 12.08
N GLU A 39 5.72 -5.35 11.54
CA GLU A 39 6.85 -4.53 12.00
C GLU A 39 6.61 -3.04 11.76
N LYS A 40 6.08 -2.65 10.60
CA LYS A 40 5.71 -1.25 10.31
C LYS A 40 4.62 -0.73 11.24
N ILE A 41 3.56 -1.52 11.46
CA ILE A 41 2.47 -1.14 12.37
C ILE A 41 2.99 -0.96 13.79
N LYS A 42 3.88 -1.86 14.24
CA LYS A 42 4.54 -1.73 15.54
C LYS A 42 5.33 -0.43 15.64
N ASP A 43 6.12 -0.09 14.62
CA ASP A 43 6.87 1.16 14.59
C ASP A 43 5.97 2.40 14.61
N TRP A 44 4.85 2.39 13.85
CA TRP A 44 3.85 3.47 13.88
C TRP A 44 3.29 3.71 15.28
N ILE A 45 3.00 2.64 16.02
CA ILE A 45 2.48 2.74 17.39
C ILE A 45 3.59 3.16 18.35
N ASP A 46 4.70 2.42 18.40
CA ASP A 46 5.71 2.53 19.45
C ASP A 46 6.59 3.78 19.28
N LYS A 47 6.95 4.13 18.04
CA LYS A 47 7.88 5.25 17.75
C LYS A 47 7.15 6.55 17.48
N PHE A 48 6.00 6.49 16.79
CA PHE A 48 5.28 7.67 16.34
C PHE A 48 4.01 7.96 17.13
N GLY A 49 3.64 7.10 18.09
CA GLY A 49 2.46 7.28 18.94
C GLY A 49 1.13 7.23 18.16
N ILE A 50 1.14 6.61 16.97
CA ILE A 50 -0.02 6.58 16.09
C ILE A 50 -1.04 5.59 16.65
N ASN A 51 -2.27 6.06 16.81
CA ASN A 51 -3.37 5.23 17.26
C ASN A 51 -4.00 4.43 16.10
N ARG A 52 -4.99 3.60 16.42
CA ARG A 52 -5.71 2.78 15.43
C ARG A 52 -6.27 3.59 14.26
N ALA A 53 -6.95 4.70 14.52
CA ALA A 53 -7.58 5.50 13.47
C ALA A 53 -6.52 6.07 12.50
N GLY A 54 -5.37 6.50 13.03
CA GLY A 54 -4.24 6.93 12.20
C GLY A 54 -3.69 5.80 11.32
N ILE A 55 -3.59 4.58 11.85
CA ILE A 55 -3.10 3.41 11.10
C ILE A 55 -4.06 3.04 9.96
N GLU A 56 -5.38 3.10 10.20
CA GLU A 56 -6.39 2.87 9.16
C GLU A 56 -6.25 3.88 8.02
N ILE A 57 -6.16 5.18 8.34
CA ILE A 57 -5.95 6.25 7.35
C ILE A 57 -4.65 6.05 6.57
N ILE A 58 -3.54 5.77 7.26
CA ILE A 58 -2.23 5.56 6.61
C ILE A 58 -2.29 4.36 5.67
N THR A 59 -2.93 3.28 6.08
CA THR A 59 -3.06 2.08 5.24
C THR A 59 -3.85 2.37 3.96
N ASP A 60 -4.94 3.11 4.07
CA ASP A 60 -5.74 3.52 2.91
C ASP A 60 -4.98 4.47 1.98
N LEU A 61 -4.22 5.42 2.54
CA LEU A 61 -3.38 6.31 1.77
C LEU A 61 -2.27 5.57 1.02
N LEU A 62 -1.60 4.60 1.67
CA LEU A 62 -0.59 3.78 1.02
C LEU A 62 -1.17 2.94 -0.13
N LYS A 63 -2.41 2.44 0.03
CA LYS A 63 -3.12 1.74 -1.05
C LYS A 63 -3.35 2.67 -2.24
N GLN A 64 -3.88 3.87 -2.00
CA GLN A 64 -4.10 4.87 -3.05
C GLN A 64 -2.80 5.27 -3.75
N ILE A 65 -1.71 5.48 -3.01
CA ILE A 65 -0.38 5.77 -3.57
C ILE A 65 0.07 4.64 -4.50
N ASN A 66 -0.03 3.38 -4.06
CA ASN A 66 0.35 2.23 -4.88
C ASN A 66 -0.50 2.12 -6.16
N GLU A 67 -1.82 2.38 -6.08
CA GLU A 67 -2.70 2.41 -7.25
C GLU A 67 -2.30 3.53 -8.24
N LEU A 68 -1.99 4.72 -7.72
CA LEU A 68 -1.52 5.85 -8.53
C LEU A 68 -0.17 5.57 -9.17
N GLU A 69 0.77 4.96 -8.44
CA GLU A 69 2.08 4.56 -8.98
C GLU A 69 1.95 3.54 -10.10
N GLN A 70 1.08 2.53 -9.95
CA GLN A 70 0.80 1.56 -11.01
C GLN A 70 0.20 2.23 -12.24
N LYS A 71 -0.75 3.14 -12.04
CA LYS A 71 -1.34 3.92 -13.14
C LYS A 71 -0.31 4.79 -13.84
N ASN A 72 0.57 5.47 -13.10
CA ASN A 72 1.65 6.27 -13.67
C ASN A 72 2.60 5.40 -14.51
N LYS A 73 3.06 4.26 -13.97
CA LYS A 73 3.89 3.31 -14.71
C LYS A 73 3.22 2.85 -16.01
N TYR A 74 1.91 2.57 -15.95
CA TYR A 74 1.13 2.21 -17.14
C TYR A 74 1.13 3.34 -18.18
N LEU A 75 0.80 4.58 -17.76
CA LEU A 75 0.76 5.74 -18.66
C LEU A 75 2.12 6.08 -19.25
N GLU A 76 3.20 5.98 -18.47
CA GLU A 76 4.57 6.16 -18.95
C GLU A 76 4.91 5.13 -20.03
N SER A 77 4.52 3.86 -19.83
CA SER A 77 4.72 2.80 -20.81
C SER A 77 3.95 3.05 -22.12
N GLU A 78 2.72 3.56 -22.03
CA GLU A 78 1.95 3.96 -23.21
C GLU A 78 2.61 5.13 -23.93
N LEU A 79 3.04 6.16 -23.20
CA LEU A 79 3.66 7.35 -23.78
C LEU A 79 4.97 7.00 -24.51
N ILE A 80 5.77 6.08 -23.96
CA ILE A 80 6.94 5.52 -24.64
C ILE A 80 6.52 4.82 -25.93
N ARG A 81 5.52 3.93 -25.88
CA ARG A 81 5.00 3.22 -27.06
C ARG A 81 4.48 4.16 -28.14
N TYR A 82 3.78 5.24 -27.77
CA TYR A 82 3.31 6.27 -28.71
C TYR A 82 4.48 7.02 -29.34
N LYS A 83 5.49 7.42 -28.57
CA LYS A 83 6.69 8.09 -29.09
C LYS A 83 7.49 7.21 -30.05
N SER A 84 7.65 5.92 -29.74
CA SER A 84 8.37 4.95 -30.59
C SER A 84 7.64 4.61 -31.90
N ARG A 85 6.33 4.88 -32.00
CA ARG A 85 5.50 4.61 -33.19
C ARG A 85 5.53 5.71 -34.25
N GLY A 86 6.27 6.80 -34.04
CA GLY A 86 6.56 7.77 -35.12
C GLY A 86 5.37 8.62 -35.60
N SER A 87 4.61 9.23 -34.68
CA SER A 87 3.82 10.42 -35.03
C SER A 87 3.43 11.25 -33.81
N LEU A 88 4.25 12.25 -33.50
CA LEU A 88 3.76 13.52 -33.00
C LEU A 88 4.24 14.60 -33.98
N LYS A 89 3.52 14.76 -35.08
CA LYS A 89 3.24 16.11 -35.56
C LYS A 89 2.45 16.78 -34.45
N GLU A 90 3.11 17.69 -33.74
CA GLU A 90 2.57 18.75 -32.88
C GLU A 90 1.37 18.37 -32.00
N LEU A 91 1.64 18.15 -30.71
CA LEU A 91 0.61 18.19 -29.68
C LEU A 91 0.14 19.66 -29.57
N PRO A 92 -1.14 20.00 -29.84
CA PRO A 92 -1.60 21.37 -29.66
C PRO A 92 -1.47 21.77 -28.19
N PRO A 93 -1.12 23.05 -27.91
CA PRO A 93 -0.78 23.49 -26.57
C PRO A 93 -1.93 23.18 -25.62
N MET A 94 -1.60 22.43 -24.57
CA MET A 94 -2.54 22.03 -23.54
C MET A 94 -3.14 23.30 -22.92
N LYS A 95 -4.40 23.60 -23.22
CA LYS A 95 -5.10 24.76 -22.68
C LYS A 95 -5.09 24.65 -21.16
N ARG A 96 -4.29 25.50 -20.50
CA ARG A 96 -4.40 25.70 -19.06
C ARG A 96 -5.83 26.14 -18.78
N ARG A 97 -6.57 25.33 -18.03
CA ARG A 97 -7.86 25.73 -17.47
C ARG A 97 -7.53 26.83 -16.46
N ASN A 98 -7.73 28.08 -16.85
CA ASN A 98 -7.74 29.19 -15.91
C ASN A 98 -9.00 29.05 -15.05
N LEU A 99 -8.81 29.07 -13.73
CA LEU A 99 -9.85 29.34 -12.73
C LEU A 99 -10.09 30.85 -12.68
#